data_AF-A0A0D2LE11-F1
#
_entry.id   AF-A0A0D2LE11-F1
#
_cell.length_a   1.000
_cell.length_b   1.000
_cell.length_c   1.000
_cell.angle_alpha   90.00
_cell.angle_beta   90.00
_cell.angle_gamma   90.00
#
_symmetry.space_group_name_H-M   'P 1'
#
loop_
_entity.id
_entity.type
_entity.pdbx_description
1 polymer ?
#
loop_
_entity_poly.entity_id
_entity_poly.type
_entity_poly.pdbx_seq_one_letter_code
_entity_poly.pdbx_strand_id
1 'polypeptide(L)'
;QLIIAAAYFINIVGIATQLYASPLYWKQSYHTSKILGAEWVKELINGHHDQIWTELGMRVHVFLAFVHELCVTCGLQDSRYVHLDEQAAIFLYM
;
A
#
# COMPACT_ATOMS: atom_id res chain seq x y z
N GLN A 1 -40.45 20.34 -4.47
CA GLN A 1 -39.64 19.10 -4.39
C GLN A 1 -38.34 19.21 -5.19
N LEU A 2 -38.36 19.63 -6.46
CA LEU A 2 -37.17 19.84 -7.30
C LEU A 2 -36.13 20.82 -6.72
N ILE A 3 -36.57 21.97 -6.18
CA ILE A 3 -35.67 22.99 -5.60
C ILE A 3 -34.93 22.46 -4.36
N ILE A 4 -35.61 21.67 -3.53
CA ILE A 4 -35.02 21.06 -2.32
C ILE A 4 -33.98 20.00 -2.71
N ALA A 5 -34.29 19.17 -3.72
CA ALA A 5 -33.35 18.18 -4.23
C ALA A 5 -32.09 18.83 -4.84
N ALA A 6 -32.25 19.92 -5.59
CA ALA A 6 -31.13 20.67 -6.16
C ALA A 6 -30.25 21.31 -5.07
N ALA A 7 -30.86 21.92 -4.04
CA ALA A 7 -30.14 22.49 -2.91
C ALA A 7 -29.33 21.43 -2.14
N TYR A 8 -29.92 20.25 -1.94
CA TYR A 8 -29.24 19.11 -1.30
C TYR A 8 -28.04 18.63 -2.13
N PHE A 9 -28.20 18.52 -3.45
CA PHE A 9 -27.13 18.11 -4.36
C PHE A 9 -25.95 19.11 -4.35
N ILE A 10 -26.24 20.41 -4.40
CA ILE A 10 -25.21 21.47 -4.33
C ILE A 10 -24.44 21.38 -3.01
N ASN A 11 -25.14 21.11 -1.90
CA ASN A 11 -24.51 20.97 -0.59
C ASN A 11 -23.55 19.77 -0.55
N ILE A 12 -23.97 18.61 -1.08
CA ILE A 12 -23.10 17.42 -1.18
C ILE A 12 -21.86 17.70 -2.04
N VAL A 13 -22.03 18.31 -3.21
CA VAL A 13 -20.90 18.64 -4.09
C VAL A 13 -19.95 19.63 -3.41
N GLY A 14 -20.48 20.62 -2.68
CA GLY A 14 -19.68 21.56 -1.90
C GLY A 14 -18.84 20.87 -0.83
N ILE A 15 -19.46 19.99 -0.04
CA ILE A 15 -18.77 19.20 1.00
C ILE A 15 -17.71 18.29 0.37
N ALA A 16 -18.04 17.58 -0.72
CA ALA A 16 -17.08 16.72 -1.41
C ALA A 16 -15.88 17.53 -1.91
N THR A 17 -16.11 18.68 -2.54
CA THR A 17 -15.05 19.56 -3.02
C THR A 17 -14.14 20.03 -1.88
N GLN A 18 -14.73 20.44 -0.74
CA GLN A 18 -13.97 20.83 0.46
C GLN A 18 -13.16 19.68 1.06
N LEU A 19 -13.71 18.46 1.06
CA LEU A 19 -12.98 17.27 1.48
C LEU A 19 -11.80 16.99 0.55
N TYR A 20 -12.00 16.93 -0.76
CA TYR A 20 -10.91 16.68 -1.73
C TYR A 20 -9.84 17.78 -1.74
N ALA A 21 -10.22 19.04 -1.47
CA ALA A 21 -9.29 20.16 -1.36
C ALA A 21 -8.54 20.19 -0.02
N SER A 22 -8.96 19.40 0.97
CA SER A 22 -8.29 19.33 2.27
C SER A 22 -6.91 18.71 2.10
N PRO A 23 -5.83 19.35 2.59
CA PRO A 23 -4.49 18.76 2.56
C PRO A 23 -4.37 17.47 3.37
N LEU A 24 -5.35 17.17 4.23
CA LEU A 24 -5.44 15.92 4.97
C LEU A 24 -6.09 14.79 4.17
N TYR A 25 -6.82 15.08 3.10
CA TYR A 25 -7.55 14.08 2.32
C TYR A 25 -6.61 13.09 1.63
N TRP A 26 -5.52 13.60 1.08
CA TRP A 26 -4.46 12.78 0.46
C TRP A 26 -3.38 12.35 1.45
N LYS A 27 -3.52 12.66 2.74
CA LYS A 27 -2.51 12.37 3.75
C LYS A 27 -2.73 10.97 4.31
N GLN A 28 -2.07 9.99 3.71
CA GLN A 28 -1.91 8.66 4.29
C GLN A 28 -0.62 8.62 5.10
N SER A 29 -0.63 7.97 6.28
CA SER A 29 0.58 7.76 7.07
C SER A 29 1.58 6.96 6.26
N TYR A 30 2.81 7.48 6.13
CA TYR A 30 3.84 6.83 5.31
C TYR A 30 4.39 5.54 5.95
N HIS A 31 4.34 5.42 7.28
CA HIS A 31 4.59 4.18 8.00
C HIS A 31 3.52 3.98 9.07
N THR A 32 2.96 2.77 9.09
CA THR A 32 1.91 2.27 9.99
C THR A 32 2.33 0.92 10.58
N SER A 33 3.35 0.28 10.01
CA SER A 33 3.87 -1.01 10.44
C SER A 33 4.46 -0.95 11.84
N LYS A 34 4.26 -2.07 12.55
CA LYS A 34 4.94 -2.35 13.81
C LYS A 34 6.39 -2.77 13.52
N ILE A 35 7.23 -2.78 14.55
CA ILE A 35 8.67 -3.12 14.52
C ILE A 35 9.00 -4.54 13.95
N LEU A 36 8.00 -5.32 13.53
CA LEU A 36 8.17 -6.66 12.97
C LEU A 36 8.30 -6.59 11.45
N GLY A 37 9.34 -7.21 10.87
CA GLY A 37 9.60 -7.18 9.44
C GLY A 37 8.46 -7.77 8.59
N ALA A 38 7.83 -8.87 9.04
CA ALA A 38 6.63 -9.40 8.39
C ALA A 38 5.45 -8.40 8.33
N GLU A 39 5.28 -7.56 9.34
CA GLU A 39 4.23 -6.53 9.34
C GLU A 39 4.61 -5.33 8.47
N TRP A 40 5.90 -5.04 8.35
CA TRP A 40 6.42 -4.05 7.40
C TRP A 40 6.23 -4.50 5.95
N VAL A 41 6.48 -5.77 5.61
CA VAL A 41 6.23 -6.31 4.27
C VAL A 41 4.73 -6.26 3.93
N LYS A 42 3.87 -6.62 4.88
CA LYS A 42 2.42 -6.48 4.71
C LYS A 42 2.01 -5.02 4.51
N GLU A 43 2.62 -4.08 5.21
CA GLU A 43 2.39 -2.66 4.95
C GLU A 43 2.81 -2.29 3.53
N LEU A 44 3.98 -2.72 3.06
CA LEU A 44 4.44 -2.39 1.70
C LEU A 44 3.50 -2.92 0.62
N ILE A 45 2.95 -4.12 0.81
CA ILE A 45 2.04 -4.74 -0.15
C ILE A 45 0.65 -4.07 -0.13
N ASN A 46 0.13 -3.73 1.06
CA ASN A 46 -1.23 -3.21 1.23
C ASN A 46 -1.30 -1.67 1.30
N GLY A 47 -0.16 -1.01 1.42
CA GLY A 47 -0.01 0.42 1.62
C GLY A 47 -0.06 1.20 0.31
N HIS A 48 0.50 2.40 0.35
CA HIS A 48 0.52 3.28 -0.82
C HIS A 48 1.45 2.71 -1.89
N HIS A 49 1.02 2.73 -3.16
CA HIS A 49 1.75 2.14 -4.29
C HIS A 49 3.18 2.67 -4.47
N ASP A 50 3.44 3.87 -3.96
CA ASP A 50 4.75 4.52 -4.04
C ASP A 50 5.68 4.14 -2.89
N GLN A 51 5.16 3.61 -1.77
CA GLN A 51 6.00 3.13 -0.66
C GLN A 51 6.86 1.96 -1.12
N ILE A 52 6.27 0.90 -1.67
CA ILE A 52 7.04 -0.25 -2.15
C ILE A 52 8.01 0.11 -3.28
N TRP A 53 7.65 1.08 -4.12
CA TRP A 53 8.55 1.59 -5.15
C TRP A 53 9.75 2.32 -4.52
N THR A 54 9.51 3.11 -3.48
CA THR A 54 10.56 3.86 -2.79
C THR A 54 11.47 2.94 -2.00
N GLU A 55 10.92 1.96 -1.28
CA GLU A 55 11.70 1.06 -0.41
C GLU A 55 12.38 -0.09 -1.17
N LEU A 56 11.73 -0.68 -2.19
CA LEU A 56 12.23 -1.87 -2.90
C LEU A 56 12.61 -1.60 -4.36
N GLY A 57 12.38 -0.38 -4.87
CA GLY A 57 12.67 -0.03 -6.26
C GLY A 57 11.73 -0.65 -7.30
N MET A 58 10.61 -1.24 -6.88
CA MET A 58 9.69 -1.95 -7.78
C MET A 58 8.22 -1.84 -7.36
N ARG A 59 7.29 -2.11 -8.29
CA ARG A 59 5.85 -2.11 -8.02
C ARG A 59 5.39 -3.39 -7.33
N VAL A 60 4.28 -3.34 -6.56
CA VAL A 60 3.71 -4.50 -5.82
C VAL A 60 3.58 -5.76 -6.68
N HIS A 61 2.99 -5.65 -7.87
CA HIS A 61 2.80 -6.82 -8.74
C HIS A 61 4.12 -7.45 -9.21
N VAL A 62 5.18 -6.64 -9.39
CA VAL A 62 6.52 -7.12 -9.75
C VAL A 62 7.14 -7.84 -8.57
N PHE A 63 7.03 -7.27 -7.37
CA PHE A 63 7.52 -7.89 -6.14
C PHE A 63 6.85 -9.26 -5.88
N LEU A 64 5.53 -9.35 -6.02
CA LEU A 64 4.79 -10.61 -5.85
C LEU A 64 5.20 -11.66 -6.90
N ALA A 65 5.37 -11.26 -8.16
CA ALA A 65 5.85 -12.16 -9.22
C ALA A 65 7.29 -12.63 -8.93
N PHE A 66 8.16 -11.74 -8.44
CA PHE A 66 9.51 -12.08 -8.04
C PHE A 66 9.54 -13.13 -6.91
N VAL A 67 8.78 -12.91 -5.83
CA VAL A 67 8.67 -13.88 -4.72
C VAL A 67 8.11 -15.23 -5.20
N HIS A 68 7.11 -15.20 -6.08
CA HIS A 68 6.55 -16.42 -6.67
C HIS A 68 7.60 -17.20 -7.49
N GLU A 69 8.38 -16.52 -8.32
CA GLU A 69 9.46 -17.13 -9.11
C GLU A 69 10.57 -17.70 -8.23
N LEU A 70 10.93 -17.03 -7.14
CA LEU A 70 11.89 -17.58 -6.16
C LEU A 70 11.39 -18.90 -5.55
N CYS A 71 10.10 -19.00 -5.27
CA CYS A 71 9.50 -20.23 -4.76
C CYS A 71 9.46 -21.33 -5.82
N VAL A 72 8.95 -21.04 -7.02
CA VAL A 72 8.70 -22.05 -8.06
C VAL A 72 9.99 -22.49 -8.76
N THR A 73 10.86 -21.54 -9.12
CA THR A 73 12.04 -21.80 -9.95
C THR A 73 13.27 -22.14 -9.10
N CYS A 74 13.43 -21.50 -7.95
CA CYS A 74 14.59 -21.74 -7.06
C CYS A 74 14.29 -22.68 -5.90
N GLY A 75 13.02 -23.05 -5.67
CA GLY A 75 12.63 -23.92 -4.55
C GLY A 75 12.82 -23.28 -3.17
N LEU A 76 12.92 -21.94 -3.11
CA LEU A 76 13.05 -21.23 -1.84
C LEU A 76 11.74 -21.30 -1.07
N GLN A 77 11.84 -21.51 0.23
CA GLN A 77 10.70 -21.66 1.12
C GLN A 77 10.87 -20.77 2.35
N ASP A 78 9.78 -20.58 3.08
CA ASP A 78 9.79 -19.89 4.36
C ASP A 78 10.79 -20.55 5.32
N SER A 79 11.55 -19.73 6.04
CA SER A 79 12.38 -20.21 7.15
C SER A 79 11.52 -20.37 8.41
N ARG A 80 12.12 -20.90 9.48
CA ARG A 80 11.42 -21.06 10.78
C ARG A 80 10.84 -19.75 11.33
N TYR A 81 11.45 -18.60 11.03
CA TYR A 81 11.09 -17.33 11.65
C TYR A 81 10.84 -16.17 10.68
N VAL A 82 11.23 -16.33 9.41
CA VAL A 82 11.19 -15.28 8.38
C VAL A 82 10.59 -15.86 7.11
N HIS A 83 9.47 -15.28 6.67
CA HIS A 83 8.80 -15.68 5.43
C HIS A 83 9.61 -15.27 4.19
N LEU A 84 9.37 -15.93 3.07
CA LEU A 84 10.12 -15.71 1.83
C LEU A 84 9.97 -14.28 1.29
N ASP A 85 8.78 -13.70 1.43
CA ASP A 85 8.51 -12.30 1.08
C ASP A 85 9.33 -11.34 1.94
N GLU A 86 9.45 -11.60 3.25
CA GLU A 86 10.30 -10.83 4.15
C GLU A 86 11.79 -10.99 3.84
N GLN A 87 12.25 -12.21 3.53
CA GLN A 87 13.63 -12.42 3.08
C GLN A 87 13.93 -11.68 1.78
N ALA A 88 13.01 -11.73 0.81
CA ALA A 88 13.12 -11.01 -0.44
C ALA A 88 13.12 -9.49 -0.24
N ALA A 89 12.24 -8.97 0.63
CA ALA A 89 12.19 -7.55 0.95
C ALA A 89 13.46 -7.08 1.65
N ILE A 90 14.00 -7.85 2.60
CA ILE A 90 15.29 -7.56 3.26
C ILE A 90 16.43 -7.53 2.24
N PHE A 91 16.44 -8.45 1.28
CA PHE A 91 17.45 -8.48 0.22
C PHE A 91 17.38 -7.28 -0.72
N LEU A 92 16.17 -6.79 -1.01
CA LEU A 92 15.91 -5.70 -1.96
C LEU A 92 15.95 -4.30 -1.34
N TYR A 93 15.88 -4.19 0.00
CA TYR A 93 15.86 -2.93 0.72
C TYR A 93 17.13 -2.10 0.44
N MET A 94 16.95 -0.83 0.06
CA MET A 94 18.02 0.06 -0.42
C MET A 94 18.22 1.30 0.44
#